data_AF-A0A655X8P3-F1
#
_entry.id   AF-A0A655X8P3-F1
#
_cell.length_a   1.000
_cell.length_b   1.000
_cell.length_c   1.000
_cell.angle_alpha   90.00
_cell.angle_beta   90.00
_cell.angle_gamma   90.00
#
_symmetry.space_group_name_H-M   'P 1'
#
loop_
_entity.id
_entity.type
_entity.pdbx_description
1 polymer ?
#
loop_
_entity_poly.entity_id
_entity_poly.type
_entity_poly.pdbx_seq_one_letter_code
_entity_poly.pdbx_strand_id
1 'polypeptide(L)'
;MPPVVPAGPENPLGDYAMRLAYGSGEYLIHGTNKDFGVGMRVSAGCIRMDPKDIEWLYQQVERGEKVRIINEPIKVALEPDRSVFIEVHEPLTRSNGVKKNLVVPEELSWWLQEHKISDAKARAAVLAQNGVPVEIAPPQWETIAQ
;
A
#
# COMPACT_ATOMS: atom_id res chain seq x y z
N MET A 1 7.68 -19.64 25.80
CA MET A 1 6.42 -18.86 25.71
C MET A 1 5.27 -19.82 25.99
N PRO A 2 4.18 -19.41 26.68
CA PRO A 2 3.04 -20.29 26.92
C PRO A 2 2.40 -20.76 25.60
N PRO A 3 1.74 -21.93 25.57
CA PRO A 3 1.06 -22.43 24.38
C PRO A 3 -0.08 -21.53 23.89
N VAL A 4 -0.71 -20.81 24.82
CA VAL A 4 -1.81 -19.86 24.56
C VAL A 4 -1.57 -18.62 25.40
N VAL A 5 -1.68 -17.45 24.77
CA VAL A 5 -1.76 -16.16 25.46
C VAL A 5 -3.25 -15.78 25.54
N PRO A 6 -3.83 -15.58 26.74
CA PRO A 6 -5.24 -15.27 26.88
C PRO A 6 -5.58 -13.89 26.29
N ALA A 7 -6.87 -13.64 26.08
CA ALA A 7 -7.35 -12.29 25.76
C ALA A 7 -7.09 -11.32 26.92
N GLY A 8 -6.89 -10.05 26.59
CA GLY A 8 -6.64 -8.98 27.56
C GLY A 8 -5.53 -8.02 27.12
N PRO A 9 -5.24 -6.98 27.92
CA PRO A 9 -4.32 -5.89 27.55
C PRO A 9 -2.89 -6.34 27.19
N GLU A 10 -2.46 -7.48 27.74
CA GLU A 10 -1.13 -8.03 27.49
C GLU A 10 -1.04 -8.90 26.23
N ASN A 11 -2.17 -9.13 25.53
CA ASN A 11 -2.16 -9.93 24.32
C ASN A 11 -1.51 -9.14 23.16
N PRO A 12 -0.44 -9.64 22.54
CA PRO A 12 0.24 -8.93 21.45
C PRO A 12 -0.61 -8.78 20.18
N LEU A 13 -1.72 -9.50 20.08
CA LEU A 13 -2.69 -9.36 19.01
C LEU A 13 -3.68 -8.20 19.22
N GLY A 14 -3.69 -7.58 20.39
CA GLY A 14 -4.69 -6.58 20.77
C GLY A 14 -6.08 -7.19 20.97
N ASP A 15 -7.11 -6.33 20.94
CA ASP A 15 -8.49 -6.73 21.23
C ASP A 15 -9.22 -7.38 20.04
N TYR A 16 -8.74 -7.13 18.81
CA TYR A 16 -9.36 -7.59 17.58
C TYR A 16 -8.36 -8.30 16.67
N ALA A 17 -8.80 -9.41 16.08
CA ALA A 17 -8.03 -10.16 15.11
C ALA A 17 -8.94 -10.85 14.09
N MET A 18 -8.54 -10.79 12.83
CA MET A 18 -9.22 -11.40 11.69
C MET A 18 -8.27 -12.39 11.04
N ARG A 19 -8.69 -13.65 10.97
CA ARG A 19 -7.88 -14.74 10.43
C ARG A 19 -8.04 -14.81 8.91
N LEU A 20 -6.92 -14.79 8.20
CA LEU A 20 -6.91 -15.01 6.75
C LEU A 20 -6.95 -16.50 6.45
N ALA A 21 -7.66 -16.90 5.39
CA ALA A 21 -7.74 -18.30 4.97
C ALA A 21 -6.47 -18.83 4.28
N TYR A 22 -5.48 -17.96 4.03
CA TYR A 22 -4.23 -18.35 3.40
C TYR A 22 -3.40 -19.29 4.31
N GLY A 23 -2.80 -20.32 3.71
CA GLY A 23 -2.13 -21.39 4.44
C GLY A 23 -3.13 -22.24 5.23
N SER A 24 -2.81 -22.52 6.50
CA SER A 24 -3.72 -23.17 7.46
C SER A 24 -4.40 -22.15 8.38
N GLY A 25 -4.45 -20.88 7.95
CA GLY A 25 -4.95 -19.78 8.73
C GLY A 25 -3.91 -19.15 9.66
N GLU A 26 -2.61 -19.25 9.34
CA GLU A 26 -1.54 -18.73 10.20
C GLU A 26 -1.41 -17.21 10.18
N TYR A 27 -2.00 -16.54 9.19
CA TYR A 27 -1.90 -15.10 9.00
C TYR A 27 -3.13 -14.36 9.52
N LEU A 28 -2.88 -13.24 10.16
CA LEU A 28 -3.91 -12.41 10.76
C LEU A 28 -3.76 -10.94 10.33
N ILE A 29 -4.89 -10.26 10.24
CA ILE A 29 -4.99 -8.80 10.37
C ILE A 29 -5.42 -8.55 11.82
N HIS A 30 -4.60 -7.90 12.62
CA HIS A 30 -4.84 -7.78 14.05
C HIS A 30 -4.33 -6.46 14.63
N GLY A 31 -4.79 -6.12 15.83
CA GLY A 31 -4.32 -4.95 16.58
C GLY A 31 -2.94 -5.15 17.20
N THR A 32 -2.62 -4.32 18.18
CA THR A 32 -1.42 -4.51 19.00
C THR A 32 -1.60 -3.85 20.35
N ASN A 33 -0.91 -4.34 21.37
CA ASN A 33 -0.81 -3.68 22.66
C ASN A 33 0.43 -2.78 22.79
N LYS A 34 1.12 -2.51 21.68
CA LYS A 34 2.28 -1.63 21.62
C LYS A 34 1.95 -0.37 20.84
N ASP A 35 2.50 0.75 21.28
CA ASP A 35 2.40 2.06 20.63
C ASP A 35 3.35 2.23 19.42
N PHE A 36 4.14 1.19 19.09
CA PHE A 36 5.06 1.18 17.96
C PHE A 36 4.96 -0.10 17.12
N GLY A 37 5.40 -0.02 15.86
CA GLY A 37 5.55 -1.18 14.96
C GLY A 37 4.60 -1.17 13.76
N VAL A 38 3.53 -0.39 13.80
CA VAL A 38 2.69 -0.15 12.61
C VAL A 38 3.52 0.60 11.57
N GLY A 39 3.42 0.17 10.30
CA GLY A 39 4.25 0.70 9.21
C GLY A 39 5.71 0.22 9.21
N MET A 40 6.14 -0.61 10.17
CA MET A 40 7.50 -1.13 10.26
C MET A 40 7.58 -2.63 9.97
N ARG A 41 8.74 -3.10 9.50
CA ARG A 41 9.04 -4.52 9.25
C ARG A 41 9.38 -5.27 10.53
N VAL A 42 8.41 -5.38 11.44
CA VAL A 42 8.59 -6.01 12.76
C VAL A 42 7.74 -7.26 12.97
N SER A 43 6.90 -7.64 12.00
CA SER A 43 6.08 -8.84 12.08
C SER A 43 6.74 -10.03 11.36
N ALA A 44 6.39 -11.24 11.80
CA ALA A 44 6.77 -12.49 11.12
C ALA A 44 5.80 -12.86 9.98
N GLY A 45 4.99 -11.90 9.50
CA GLY A 45 4.07 -12.10 8.36
C GLY A 45 2.62 -11.64 8.59
N CYS A 46 2.18 -11.46 9.84
CA CYS A 46 0.86 -10.87 10.13
C CYS A 46 0.83 -9.36 9.85
N ILE A 47 -0.37 -8.83 9.61
CA ILE A 47 -0.64 -7.42 9.36
C ILE A 47 -1.11 -6.80 10.68
N ARG A 48 -0.31 -5.87 11.20
CA ARG A 48 -0.58 -5.15 12.44
C ARG A 48 -1.18 -3.79 12.14
N MET A 49 -2.25 -3.45 12.86
CA MET A 49 -2.95 -2.17 12.78
C MET A 49 -2.93 -1.44 14.12
N ASP A 50 -3.11 -0.12 14.08
CA ASP A 50 -3.40 0.66 15.29
C ASP A 50 -4.68 0.14 15.97
N PRO A 51 -4.78 0.15 17.32
CA PRO A 51 -5.98 -0.31 18.02
C PRO A 51 -7.30 0.30 17.52
N LYS A 52 -7.32 1.60 17.20
CA LYS A 52 -8.55 2.26 16.72
C LYS A 52 -8.91 1.83 15.31
N ASP A 53 -7.91 1.61 14.46
CA ASP A 53 -8.12 1.23 13.07
C ASP A 53 -8.63 -0.21 12.94
N ILE A 54 -8.10 -1.15 13.74
CA ILE A 54 -8.58 -2.53 13.72
C ILE A 54 -9.98 -2.65 14.31
N GLU A 55 -10.29 -1.90 15.38
CA GLU A 55 -11.64 -1.89 15.96
C GLU A 55 -12.65 -1.42 14.91
N TRP A 56 -12.35 -0.31 14.23
CA TRP A 56 -13.20 0.19 13.16
C TRP A 56 -13.35 -0.84 12.03
N LEU A 57 -12.24 -1.37 11.51
CA LEU A 57 -12.26 -2.31 10.39
C LEU A 57 -13.00 -3.60 10.73
N TYR A 58 -12.81 -4.14 11.94
CA TYR A 58 -13.46 -5.38 12.40
C TYR A 58 -14.98 -5.27 12.36
N GLN A 59 -15.54 -4.09 12.62
CA GLN A 59 -16.98 -3.83 12.56
C GLN A 59 -17.51 -3.66 11.12
N GLN A 60 -16.64 -3.38 10.14
CA GLN A 60 -17.04 -3.15 8.75
C GLN A 60 -16.97 -4.39 7.85
N VAL A 61 -16.32 -5.46 8.29
CA VAL A 61 -16.04 -6.62 7.44
C VAL A 61 -16.72 -7.88 7.91
N GLU A 62 -17.24 -8.65 6.97
CA GLU A 62 -17.88 -9.92 7.22
C GLU A 62 -16.93 -11.09 7.00
N ARG A 63 -17.27 -12.24 7.60
CA ARG A 63 -16.53 -13.47 7.36
C ARG A 63 -16.69 -13.89 5.90
N GLY A 64 -15.56 -14.17 5.25
CA GLY A 64 -15.54 -14.58 3.84
C GLY A 64 -15.17 -13.44 2.90
N GLU A 65 -15.03 -12.21 3.42
CA GLU A 65 -14.59 -11.09 2.61
C GLU A 65 -13.20 -11.30 2.02
N LYS A 66 -13.03 -10.84 0.77
CA LYS A 66 -11.83 -11.12 0.00
C LYS A 66 -10.69 -10.17 0.38
N VAL A 67 -9.59 -10.74 0.82
CA VAL A 67 -8.34 -9.99 1.07
C VAL A 67 -7.38 -10.19 -0.11
N ARG A 68 -6.85 -9.09 -0.64
CA ARG A 68 -5.80 -9.09 -1.67
C ARG A 68 -4.57 -8.38 -1.13
N ILE A 69 -3.44 -9.09 -1.13
CA ILE A 69 -2.13 -8.53 -0.77
C ILE A 69 -1.39 -8.18 -2.04
N ILE A 70 -0.94 -6.93 -2.16
CA ILE A 70 -0.18 -6.42 -3.31
C ILE A 70 1.14 -5.81 -2.88
N ASN A 71 2.08 -5.75 -3.82
CA ASN A 71 3.36 -5.09 -3.66
C ASN A 71 3.58 -4.17 -4.88
N GLU A 72 2.95 -3.00 -4.82
CA GLU A 72 2.93 -2.00 -5.88
C GLU A 72 3.53 -0.69 -5.34
N PRO A 73 4.87 -0.54 -5.37
CA PRO A 73 5.54 0.68 -4.89
C PRO A 73 5.32 1.88 -5.83
N ILE A 74 4.83 1.65 -7.05
CA ILE A 74 4.45 2.70 -8.00
C ILE A 74 2.97 2.54 -8.29
N LYS A 75 2.21 3.60 -8.09
CA LYS A 75 0.81 3.71 -8.49
C LYS A 75 0.69 4.81 -9.52
N VAL A 76 -0.09 4.55 -10.57
CA VAL A 76 -0.39 5.52 -11.64
C VAL A 76 -1.89 5.69 -11.71
N ALA A 77 -2.35 6.94 -11.77
CA ALA A 77 -3.75 7.28 -11.97
C ALA A 77 -3.90 8.11 -13.23
N LEU A 78 -4.83 7.71 -14.10
CA LEU A 78 -5.35 8.51 -15.20
C LEU A 78 -6.74 8.96 -14.79
N GLU A 79 -6.92 10.26 -14.61
CA GLU A 79 -8.17 10.85 -14.14
C GLU A 79 -9.14 11.12 -15.30
N PRO A 80 -10.45 11.30 -15.03
CA PRO A 80 -11.44 11.59 -16.06
C PRO A 80 -11.16 12.83 -16.91
N ASP A 81 -10.47 13.83 -16.34
CA ASP A 81 -10.03 15.05 -17.02
C ASP A 81 -8.71 14.88 -17.79
N ARG A 82 -8.24 13.63 -17.91
CA ARG A 82 -6.98 13.20 -18.54
C ARG A 82 -5.72 13.68 -17.83
N SER A 83 -5.82 14.24 -16.62
CA SER A 83 -4.63 14.42 -15.80
C SER A 83 -4.06 13.06 -15.41
N VAL A 84 -2.73 13.01 -15.27
CA VAL A 84 -2.01 11.79 -14.91
C VAL A 84 -1.19 12.05 -13.66
N PHE A 85 -1.37 11.19 -12.66
CA PHE A 85 -0.61 11.22 -11.42
C PHE A 85 0.24 9.95 -11.27
N ILE A 86 1.38 10.11 -10.62
CA ILE A 86 2.19 8.99 -10.13
C ILE A 86 2.46 9.17 -8.64
N GLU A 87 2.35 8.09 -7.87
CA GLU A 87 2.75 8.04 -6.46
C GLU A 87 3.78 6.94 -6.31
N VAL A 88 4.96 7.27 -5.79
CA VAL A 88 6.09 6.34 -5.66
C VAL A 88 6.53 6.23 -4.21
N HIS A 89 6.57 5.01 -3.71
CA HIS A 89 7.07 4.63 -2.38
C HIS A 89 8.41 3.93 -2.48
N GLU A 90 9.15 3.91 -1.38
CA GLU A 90 10.30 3.02 -1.26
C GLU A 90 9.86 1.55 -1.47
N PRO A 91 10.59 0.79 -2.29
CA PRO A 91 10.25 -0.61 -2.52
C PRO A 91 10.43 -1.42 -1.23
N LEU A 92 9.59 -2.44 -1.09
CA LEU A 92 9.76 -3.44 -0.04
C LEU A 92 11.16 -4.06 -0.08
N THR A 93 12.01 -3.72 0.90
CA THR A 93 13.36 -4.27 1.05
C THR A 93 13.31 -5.79 1.25
N ARG A 94 14.13 -6.53 0.50
CA ARG A 94 14.29 -7.98 0.71
C ARG A 94 15.04 -8.26 2.02
N SER A 95 14.97 -9.49 2.51
CA SER A 95 15.69 -9.92 3.73
C SER A 95 17.21 -9.75 3.64
N ASN A 96 17.76 -9.68 2.43
CA ASN A 96 19.17 -9.40 2.16
C ASN A 96 19.53 -7.90 2.14
N GLY A 97 18.59 -7.00 2.49
CA GLY A 97 18.81 -5.55 2.51
C GLY A 97 18.78 -4.89 1.13
N VAL A 98 18.64 -5.64 0.04
CA VAL A 98 18.66 -5.10 -1.32
C VAL A 98 17.28 -4.51 -1.66
N LYS A 99 17.27 -3.23 -2.04
CA LYS A 99 16.10 -2.55 -2.61
C LYS A 99 16.01 -2.86 -4.11
N LYS A 100 14.79 -3.09 -4.61
CA LYS A 100 14.54 -3.24 -6.05
C LYS A 100 14.71 -1.88 -6.72
N ASN A 101 15.50 -1.79 -7.79
CA ASN A 101 15.54 -0.57 -8.59
C ASN A 101 14.16 -0.34 -9.23
N LEU A 102 13.62 0.85 -8.99
CA LEU A 102 12.36 1.28 -9.57
C LEU A 102 12.64 2.02 -10.88
N VAL A 103 11.79 1.79 -11.87
CA VAL A 103 11.79 2.47 -13.16
C VAL A 103 10.38 2.96 -13.43
N VAL A 104 10.24 3.96 -14.30
CA VAL A 104 8.92 4.42 -14.75
C VAL A 104 8.22 3.23 -15.42
N PRO A 105 6.94 2.95 -15.10
CA PRO A 105 6.19 1.89 -15.76
C PRO A 105 6.19 2.06 -17.28
N GLU A 106 6.22 0.95 -18.01
CA GLU A 106 6.32 0.95 -19.48
C GLU A 106 5.06 1.59 -20.09
N GLU A 107 3.90 1.30 -19.52
CA GLU A 107 2.61 1.82 -19.96
C GLU A 107 2.55 3.35 -19.82
N LEU A 108 3.07 3.88 -18.71
CA LEU A 108 3.15 5.33 -18.51
C LEU A 108 4.16 5.96 -19.48
N SER A 109 5.29 5.31 -19.72
CA SER A 109 6.31 5.80 -20.65
C SER A 109 5.77 5.89 -22.08
N TRP A 110 5.04 4.87 -22.54
CA TRP A 110 4.38 4.87 -23.83
C TRP A 110 3.31 5.96 -23.94
N TRP A 111 2.47 6.11 -22.92
CA TRP A 111 1.42 7.14 -22.90
C TRP A 111 2.01 8.55 -23.00
N LEU A 112 3.09 8.83 -22.26
CA LEU A 112 3.80 10.11 -22.30
C LEU A 112 4.43 10.37 -23.67
N GLN A 113 5.01 9.34 -24.28
CA GLN A 113 5.60 9.44 -25.63
C GLN A 113 4.54 9.76 -26.69
N GLU A 114 3.41 9.07 -26.66
CA GLU A 114 2.28 9.28 -27.58
C GLU A 114 1.75 10.72 -27.50
N HIS A 115 1.62 11.26 -26.29
CA HIS A 115 1.12 12.61 -26.05
C HIS A 115 2.21 13.69 -26.09
N LYS A 116 3.46 13.33 -26.43
CA LYS A 116 4.62 14.23 -26.48
C LYS A 116 4.89 14.97 -25.16
N ILE A 117 4.62 14.32 -24.04
CA ILE A 117 4.84 14.83 -22.68
C ILE A 117 6.20 14.34 -22.18
N SER A 118 6.95 15.22 -21.50
CA SER A 118 8.23 14.84 -20.89
C SER A 118 8.04 13.93 -19.68
N ASP A 119 8.80 12.84 -19.63
CA ASP A 119 8.86 11.93 -18.48
C ASP A 119 9.76 12.42 -17.33
N ALA A 120 10.29 13.65 -17.41
CA ALA A 120 11.19 14.20 -16.40
C ALA A 120 10.58 14.18 -14.99
N LYS A 121 9.29 14.55 -14.86
CA LYS A 121 8.57 14.50 -13.58
C LYS A 121 8.40 13.06 -13.07
N ALA A 122 8.12 12.11 -13.96
CA ALA A 122 7.92 10.71 -13.59
C ALA A 122 9.24 10.10 -13.09
N ARG A 123 10.35 10.37 -13.78
CA ARG A 123 11.70 9.97 -13.33
C ARG A 123 12.07 10.62 -12.00
N ALA A 124 11.75 11.91 -11.81
CA ALA A 124 12.00 12.60 -10.55
C ALA A 124 11.23 11.96 -9.39
N ALA A 125 9.96 11.60 -9.59
CA ALA A 125 9.17 10.88 -8.59
C ALA A 125 9.74 9.49 -8.28
N VAL A 126 10.18 8.74 -9.30
CA VAL A 126 10.84 7.43 -9.14
C VAL A 126 12.15 7.52 -8.37
N LEU A 127 12.88 8.62 -8.50
CA LEU A 127 14.10 8.89 -7.72
C LEU A 127 13.77 9.31 -6.28
N ALA A 128 12.73 10.11 -6.08
CA ALA A 128 12.38 10.68 -4.77
C ALA A 128 11.69 9.70 -3.82
N GLN A 129 10.80 8.84 -4.32
CA GLN A 129 10.12 7.77 -3.56
C GLN A 129 9.47 8.21 -2.24
N ASN A 130 8.93 9.43 -2.20
CA ASN A 130 8.42 10.05 -0.97
C ASN A 130 6.96 9.72 -0.62
N GLY A 131 6.28 8.93 -1.44
CA GLY A 131 4.89 8.52 -1.24
C GLY A 131 3.85 9.61 -1.49
N VAL A 132 4.23 10.77 -2.03
CA VAL A 132 3.30 11.87 -2.35
C VAL A 132 2.91 11.80 -3.83
N PRO A 133 1.61 11.86 -4.18
CA PRO A 133 1.18 11.93 -5.58
C PRO A 133 1.75 13.16 -6.30
N VAL A 134 2.31 12.95 -7.50
CA VAL A 134 2.87 13.99 -8.37
C VAL A 134 2.11 14.03 -9.68
N GLU A 135 1.63 15.21 -10.06
CA GLU A 135 1.02 15.45 -11.37
C GLU A 135 2.07 15.43 -12.48
N ILE A 136 1.94 14.46 -13.37
CA ILE A 136 2.82 14.24 -14.53
C ILE A 136 2.28 14.93 -15.77
N ALA A 137 0.97 14.86 -15.97
CA ALA A 137 0.25 15.57 -17.03
C ALA A 137 -0.91 16.36 -16.43
N PRO A 138 -1.07 17.65 -16.78
CA PRO A 138 -2.20 18.45 -16.30
C PRO A 138 -3.51 18.02 -16.98
N PRO A 139 -4.66 18.45 -16.45
CA PRO A 139 -5.96 18.24 -17.08
C PRO A 139 -5.99 18.77 -18.52
N GLN A 140 -6.59 18.00 -19.44
CA GLN A 140 -6.87 18.43 -20.81
C GLN A 140 -8.35 18.72 -20.94
N TRP A 141 -8.72 20.00 -20.88
CA TRP A 141 -10.12 20.45 -20.94
C TRP A 141 -10.64 20.71 -22.38
N GLU A 142 -9.94 20.25 -23.42
CA GLU A 142 -10.32 20.55 -24.81
C GLU A 142 -11.51 19.67 -25.29
N THR A 143 -12.67 20.34 -25.43
CA THR A 143 -13.90 19.98 -26.19
C THR A 143 -15.06 19.27 -25.45
N ILE A 144 -15.63 19.89 -24.41
CA ILE A 144 -17.09 19.76 -24.11
C ILE A 144 -17.89 20.94 -24.71
N ALA A 145 -17.20 21.91 -25.32
CA ALA A 145 -17.83 23.00 -26.06
C ALA A 145 -17.68 22.79 -27.57
N GLN A 146 -18.47 21.85 -28.13
CA GLN A 146 -19.02 21.89 -29.49
C GLN A 146 -20.33 21.11 -29.50
#